data_AF-A0A1W1WEQ2-F1
#
_entry.id   AF-A0A1W1WEQ2-F1
#
_cell.length_a   1.000
_cell.length_b   1.000
_cell.length_c   1.000
_cell.angle_alpha   90.00
_cell.angle_beta   90.00
_cell.angle_gamma   90.00
#
_symmetry.space_group_name_H-M   'P 1'
#
loop_
_entity.id
_entity.type
_entity.pdbx_description
1 polymer ?
#
loop_
_entity_poly.entity_id
_entity_poly.type
_entity_poly.pdbx_seq_one_letter_code
_entity_poly.pdbx_strand_id
1 'polypeptide(L)'
;MMSTNKSFQGSIPYSLSVAPPPMATELLMSKIGRLLQQENFNSASLEDLNKFLLSAEAQKMLSEMETDEPKEKARELVMLAWESQKPRRYELAKQALSMNPHCSDAYLILAETTNTWRKQKRYFEQAVVASENLIYEYQELAKQDESPNSLYGIVEVRPWFRAKLAMGRILSDGGLLDEARAIFLEILKWDPEDHLGVRYDLIRVLHEQDDLDELSALFVQFEDDTGTFLEYERLWLAIRRQRVDAEEYLQRAKRANPHFLAIVMEPYENVDTEFMTIGSREEAALYFNFSASWWGQDINILKWVIDHWSNQSASS
;
A
#
# COMPACT_ATOMS: atom_id res chain seq x y z
N MET A 1 4.69 -39.68 -18.99
CA MET A 1 4.66 -39.06 -20.34
C MET A 1 3.67 -37.93 -20.32
N MET A 2 4.06 -36.77 -20.86
CA MET A 2 3.29 -35.53 -21.10
C MET A 2 2.87 -34.77 -19.83
N SER A 3 3.56 -33.70 -19.41
CA SER A 3 3.91 -32.41 -20.05
C SER A 3 2.76 -31.40 -20.06
N THR A 4 2.92 -30.42 -19.16
CA THR A 4 2.71 -28.97 -19.30
C THR A 4 1.35 -28.44 -19.73
N ASN A 5 0.76 -27.60 -18.86
CA ASN A 5 0.46 -26.24 -19.31
C ASN A 5 0.71 -25.22 -18.18
N LYS A 6 1.52 -24.21 -18.52
CA LYS A 6 1.88 -23.05 -17.71
C LYS A 6 0.68 -22.11 -17.63
N SER A 7 0.38 -21.59 -16.44
CA SER A 7 -0.34 -20.32 -16.28
C SER A 7 0.46 -19.44 -15.32
N PHE A 8 1.08 -18.45 -15.92
CA PHE A 8 1.63 -17.19 -15.39
C PHE A 8 1.56 -16.98 -13.87
N GLN A 9 2.74 -16.96 -13.25
CA GLN A 9 3.01 -16.53 -11.88
C GLN A 9 3.00 -15.00 -11.83
N GLY A 10 1.94 -14.42 -11.25
CA GLY A 10 1.95 -13.06 -10.76
C GLY A 10 2.30 -13.07 -9.28
N SER A 11 3.58 -12.87 -8.96
CA SER A 11 4.09 -12.79 -7.60
C SER A 11 3.99 -11.36 -7.06
N ILE A 12 3.51 -11.17 -5.83
CA ILE A 12 3.93 -10.05 -4.98
C ILE A 12 4.60 -10.65 -3.73
N PRO A 13 5.85 -10.29 -3.44
CA PRO A 13 6.61 -10.89 -2.35
C PRO A 13 6.16 -10.33 -1.01
N TYR A 14 5.94 -11.22 -0.04
CA TYR A 14 6.12 -10.91 1.39
C TYR A 14 7.62 -10.85 1.77
N SER A 15 8.40 -10.25 0.88
CA SER A 15 9.64 -9.56 1.18
C SER A 15 9.28 -8.11 0.90
N LEU A 16 9.05 -7.31 1.94
CA LEU A 16 8.96 -5.87 1.77
C LEU A 16 10.33 -5.35 1.32
N SER A 17 10.50 -5.33 0.00
CA SER A 17 10.76 -4.05 -0.63
C SER A 17 9.91 -3.00 0.07
N VAL A 18 10.55 -1.92 0.49
CA VAL A 18 9.97 -0.91 1.38
C VAL A 18 8.74 -0.21 0.74
N ALA A 19 8.49 -0.44 -0.56
CA ALA A 19 7.27 -0.10 -1.30
C ALA A 19 6.87 -1.22 -2.30
N PRO A 20 5.58 -1.30 -2.73
CA PRO A 20 5.16 -2.31 -3.70
C PRO A 20 5.82 -2.08 -5.08
N PRO A 21 6.00 -3.14 -5.90
CA PRO A 21 6.50 -2.98 -7.25
C PRO A 21 5.51 -2.19 -8.13
N PRO A 22 5.97 -1.51 -9.19
CA PRO A 22 5.11 -0.97 -10.24
C PRO A 22 4.21 -2.07 -10.82
N MET A 23 2.95 -1.74 -11.07
CA MET A 23 2.04 -2.72 -11.68
C MET A 23 2.29 -2.82 -13.18
N ALA A 24 2.22 -4.03 -13.75
CA ALA A 24 2.35 -4.26 -15.19
C ALA A 24 1.37 -3.43 -16.03
N THR A 25 0.20 -3.14 -15.46
CA THR A 25 -0.84 -2.31 -16.08
C THR A 25 -0.46 -0.83 -16.20
N GLU A 26 0.52 -0.34 -15.42
CA GLU A 26 0.97 1.07 -15.47
C GLU A 26 1.51 1.44 -16.85
N LEU A 27 2.32 0.57 -17.47
CA LEU A 27 2.87 0.83 -18.80
C LEU A 27 1.76 0.93 -19.86
N LEU A 28 0.80 0.00 -19.82
CA LEU A 28 -0.34 0.01 -20.73
C LEU A 28 -1.21 1.26 -20.52
N MET A 29 -1.51 1.63 -19.28
CA MET A 29 -2.30 2.81 -18.97
C MET A 29 -1.61 4.10 -19.43
N SER A 30 -0.29 4.21 -19.30
CA SER A 30 0.44 5.38 -19.81
C SER A 30 0.46 5.43 -21.35
N LYS A 31 0.54 4.27 -22.03
CA LYS A 31 0.34 4.20 -23.50
C LYS A 31 -1.07 4.64 -23.89
N ILE A 32 -2.10 4.18 -23.18
CA ILE A 32 -3.49 4.58 -23.40
C ILE A 32 -3.66 6.09 -23.21
N GLY A 33 -3.14 6.67 -22.13
CA GLY A 33 -3.23 8.11 -21.86
C GLY A 33 -2.68 8.95 -23.01
N ARG A 34 -1.53 8.55 -23.57
CA ARG A 34 -0.93 9.25 -24.73
C ARG A 34 -1.74 9.07 -26.00
N LEU A 35 -2.24 7.86 -26.28
CA LEU A 35 -3.11 7.63 -27.43
C LEU A 35 -4.32 8.56 -27.39
N LEU A 36 -4.97 8.68 -26.22
CA LEU A 36 -6.12 9.55 -26.05
C LEU A 36 -5.77 11.03 -26.22
N GLN A 37 -4.59 11.47 -25.76
CA GLN A 37 -4.08 12.82 -25.99
C GLN A 37 -3.80 13.09 -27.48
N GLN A 38 -3.19 12.15 -28.20
CA GLN A 38 -2.87 12.28 -29.63
C GLN A 38 -4.13 12.39 -30.49
N GLU A 39 -5.12 11.56 -30.19
CA GLU A 39 -6.42 11.54 -30.88
C GLU A 39 -7.37 12.65 -30.38
N ASN A 40 -6.91 13.52 -29.47
CA ASN A 40 -7.62 14.69 -28.96
C ASN A 40 -9.01 14.33 -28.37
N PHE A 41 -9.09 13.20 -27.68
CA PHE A 41 -10.30 12.67 -27.02
C PHE A 41 -10.66 13.46 -25.75
N ASN A 42 -10.74 14.78 -25.84
CA ASN A 42 -11.00 15.64 -24.68
C ASN A 42 -12.50 15.78 -24.33
N SER A 43 -13.40 15.16 -25.09
CA SER A 43 -14.86 15.32 -24.92
C SER A 43 -15.72 14.10 -25.28
N ALA A 44 -15.15 12.90 -25.37
CA ALA A 44 -15.93 11.69 -25.67
C ALA A 44 -16.52 11.05 -24.40
N SER A 45 -17.65 10.36 -24.55
CA SER A 45 -18.22 9.59 -23.44
C SER A 45 -17.30 8.42 -23.06
N LEU A 46 -17.40 7.94 -21.80
CA LEU A 46 -16.68 6.73 -21.36
C LEU A 46 -16.98 5.51 -22.24
N GLU A 47 -18.19 5.43 -22.78
CA GLU A 47 -18.61 4.35 -23.67
C GLU A 47 -17.90 4.43 -25.03
N ASP A 48 -17.78 5.64 -25.60
CA ASP A 48 -17.06 5.87 -26.85
C ASP A 48 -15.56 5.60 -26.70
N LEU A 49 -14.97 6.02 -25.58
CA LEU A 49 -13.57 5.73 -25.24
C LEU A 49 -13.33 4.23 -25.15
N ASN A 50 -14.18 3.49 -24.42
CA ASN A 50 -14.05 2.05 -24.29
C ASN A 50 -14.18 1.36 -25.66
N LYS A 51 -15.16 1.77 -26.47
CA LYS A 51 -15.36 1.24 -27.82
C LYS A 51 -14.16 1.51 -28.73
N PHE A 52 -13.56 2.70 -28.66
CA PHE A 52 -12.36 3.03 -29.39
C PHE A 52 -11.18 2.17 -28.93
N LEU A 53 -10.91 2.07 -27.63
CA LEU A 53 -9.80 1.29 -27.08
C LEU A 53 -9.90 -0.20 -27.43
N LEU A 54 -11.11 -0.74 -27.54
CA LEU A 54 -11.36 -2.13 -27.96
C LEU A 54 -11.29 -2.34 -29.48
N SER A 55 -11.17 -1.27 -30.27
CA SER A 55 -11.08 -1.39 -31.73
C SER A 55 -9.74 -1.99 -32.17
N ALA A 56 -9.74 -2.70 -33.30
CA ALA A 56 -8.52 -3.25 -33.88
C ALA A 56 -7.49 -2.16 -34.23
N GLU A 57 -7.96 -0.96 -34.56
CA GLU A 57 -7.12 0.20 -34.85
C GLU A 57 -6.37 0.67 -33.59
N ALA A 58 -7.08 0.94 -32.49
CA ALA A 58 -6.45 1.35 -31.23
C ALA A 58 -5.50 0.26 -30.69
N GLN A 59 -5.90 -1.02 -30.74
CA GLN A 59 -5.04 -2.12 -30.31
C GLN A 59 -3.75 -2.21 -31.13
N LYS A 60 -3.83 -1.99 -32.46
CA LYS A 60 -2.66 -1.93 -33.32
C LYS A 60 -1.77 -0.74 -32.96
N MET A 61 -2.35 0.46 -32.80
CA MET A 61 -1.61 1.66 -32.42
C MET A 61 -0.91 1.48 -31.06
N LEU A 62 -1.56 0.91 -30.06
CA LEU A 62 -0.96 0.63 -28.75
C LEU A 62 0.20 -0.37 -28.85
N SER A 63 0.10 -1.36 -29.74
CA SER A 63 1.16 -2.35 -29.95
C SER A 63 2.37 -1.77 -30.70
N GLU A 64 2.14 -0.82 -31.61
CA GLU A 64 3.18 -0.16 -32.40
C GLU A 64 3.75 1.10 -31.71
N MET A 65 3.12 1.56 -30.62
CA MET A 65 3.65 2.60 -29.73
C MET A 65 4.85 2.07 -28.95
N GLU A 66 5.99 2.03 -29.63
CA GLU A 66 7.31 2.05 -29.04
C GLU A 66 7.78 3.51 -28.93
N THR A 67 8.50 3.81 -27.86
CA THR A 67 8.99 5.16 -27.59
C THR A 67 10.49 5.09 -27.39
N ASP A 68 11.22 5.89 -28.15
CA ASP A 68 12.67 5.98 -28.01
C ASP A 68 13.12 6.85 -26.83
N GLU A 69 12.17 7.43 -26.08
CA GLU A 69 12.46 8.33 -24.98
C GLU A 69 13.24 7.64 -23.85
N PRO A 70 14.37 8.21 -23.40
CA PRO A 70 15.17 7.62 -22.32
C PRO A 70 14.38 7.35 -21.03
N LYS A 71 13.37 8.18 -20.73
CA LYS A 71 12.49 8.05 -19.56
C LYS A 71 11.65 6.78 -19.61
N GLU A 72 11.08 6.44 -20.76
CA GLU A 72 10.24 5.26 -20.93
C GLU A 72 11.07 3.99 -20.96
N LYS A 73 12.20 4.00 -21.68
CA LYS A 73 13.15 2.87 -21.65
C LYS A 73 13.64 2.59 -20.24
N ALA A 74 13.89 3.62 -19.42
CA ALA A 74 14.24 3.45 -18.02
C ALA A 74 13.10 2.81 -17.20
N ARG A 75 11.84 3.20 -17.44
CA ARG A 75 10.66 2.59 -16.78
C ARG A 75 10.53 1.11 -17.14
N GLU A 76 10.62 0.76 -18.42
CA GLU A 76 10.59 -0.63 -18.89
C GLU A 76 11.70 -1.47 -18.27
N LEU A 77 12.93 -0.92 -18.20
CA LEU A 77 14.06 -1.58 -17.54
C LEU A 77 13.81 -1.81 -16.05
N VAL A 78 13.20 -0.86 -15.33
CA VAL A 78 12.89 -1.04 -13.91
C VAL A 78 11.77 -2.05 -13.69
N MET A 79 10.74 -2.06 -14.54
CA MET A 79 9.71 -3.10 -14.47
C MET A 79 10.33 -4.49 -14.65
N LEU A 80 11.20 -4.65 -15.66
CA LEU A 80 11.96 -5.88 -15.85
C LEU A 80 12.88 -6.20 -14.65
N ALA A 81 13.44 -5.18 -14.01
CA ALA A 81 14.28 -5.34 -12.82
C ALA A 81 13.47 -5.91 -11.65
N TRP A 82 12.25 -5.45 -11.41
CA TRP A 82 11.35 -5.97 -10.37
C TRP A 82 11.03 -7.45 -10.56
N GLU A 83 10.82 -7.88 -11.80
CA GLU A 83 10.56 -9.29 -12.15
C GLU A 83 11.83 -10.16 -12.16
N SER A 84 13.01 -9.54 -12.21
CA SER A 84 14.28 -10.24 -12.29
C SER A 84 14.81 -10.67 -10.93
N GLN A 85 15.57 -11.77 -10.92
CA GLN A 85 16.36 -12.23 -9.76
C GLN A 85 17.72 -11.52 -9.69
N LYS A 86 18.37 -11.61 -8.52
CA LYS A 86 19.74 -11.11 -8.31
C LYS A 86 20.76 -11.97 -9.09
N PRO A 87 21.82 -11.40 -9.69
CA PRO A 87 22.24 -9.99 -9.66
C PRO A 87 21.57 -9.11 -10.74
N ARG A 88 20.92 -9.71 -11.75
CA ARG A 88 20.35 -9.01 -12.92
C ARG A 88 19.42 -7.86 -12.55
N ARG A 89 18.59 -8.03 -11.51
CA ARG A 89 17.75 -6.97 -10.92
C ARG A 89 18.51 -5.66 -10.72
N TYR A 90 19.69 -5.73 -10.09
CA TYR A 90 20.48 -4.55 -9.75
C TYR A 90 21.21 -3.94 -10.94
N GLU A 91 21.60 -4.78 -11.90
CA GLU A 91 22.20 -4.31 -13.15
C GLU A 91 21.18 -3.53 -13.98
N LEU A 92 19.96 -4.04 -14.10
CA LEU A 92 18.87 -3.37 -14.80
C LEU A 92 18.47 -2.04 -14.13
N ALA A 93 18.38 -2.01 -12.80
CA ALA A 93 18.12 -0.76 -12.07
C ALA A 93 19.23 0.30 -12.29
N LYS A 94 20.51 -0.12 -12.31
CA LYS A 94 21.62 0.80 -12.65
C LYS A 94 21.55 1.28 -14.11
N GLN A 95 21.20 0.40 -15.04
CA GLN A 95 21.01 0.77 -16.44
C GLN A 95 19.87 1.79 -16.58
N ALA A 96 18.75 1.58 -15.91
CA ALA A 96 17.65 2.54 -15.89
C ALA A 96 18.09 3.92 -15.41
N LEU A 97 18.86 4.00 -14.31
CA LEU A 97 19.40 5.28 -13.82
C LEU A 97 20.40 5.93 -14.77
N SER A 98 21.19 5.14 -15.51
CA SER A 98 22.10 5.67 -16.53
C SER A 98 21.36 6.30 -17.72
N MET A 99 20.13 5.85 -18.00
CA MET A 99 19.26 6.42 -19.04
C MET A 99 18.43 7.58 -18.52
N ASN A 100 17.91 7.47 -17.29
CA ASN A 100 17.12 8.48 -16.63
C ASN A 100 17.41 8.52 -15.12
N PRO A 101 18.17 9.54 -14.64
CA PRO A 101 18.42 9.73 -13.22
C PRO A 101 17.16 9.97 -12.36
N HIS A 102 16.03 10.33 -13.00
CA HIS A 102 14.72 10.53 -12.37
C HIS A 102 13.89 9.24 -12.31
N CYS A 103 14.48 8.08 -12.56
CA CYS A 103 13.79 6.79 -12.41
C CYS A 103 13.74 6.38 -10.92
N SER A 104 12.77 6.92 -10.19
CA SER A 104 12.61 6.73 -8.74
C SER A 104 12.60 5.26 -8.31
N ASP A 105 11.82 4.42 -8.99
CA ASP A 105 11.69 2.99 -8.67
C ASP A 105 13.03 2.22 -8.77
N ALA A 106 13.99 2.70 -9.57
CA ALA A 106 15.32 2.09 -9.63
C ALA A 106 16.10 2.27 -8.31
N TYR A 107 15.97 3.42 -7.65
CA TYR A 107 16.60 3.64 -6.35
C TYR A 107 15.98 2.73 -5.27
N LEU A 108 14.68 2.46 -5.33
CA LEU A 108 14.00 1.52 -4.43
C LEU A 108 14.62 0.12 -4.54
N ILE A 109 14.83 -0.36 -5.76
CA ILE A 109 15.52 -1.64 -6.02
C ILE A 109 16.95 -1.61 -5.48
N LEU A 110 17.70 -0.53 -5.72
CA LEU A 110 19.10 -0.45 -5.30
C LEU A 110 19.26 -0.36 -3.78
N ALA A 111 18.24 0.07 -3.04
CA ALA A 111 18.23 0.01 -1.58
C ALA A 111 18.38 -1.42 -1.04
N GLU A 112 17.92 -2.45 -1.78
CA GLU A 112 18.09 -3.85 -1.39
C GLU A 112 19.56 -4.32 -1.38
N THR A 113 20.48 -3.57 -2.01
CA THR A 113 21.91 -3.92 -2.06
C THR A 113 22.64 -3.62 -0.74
N THR A 114 21.96 -3.01 0.22
CA THR A 114 22.51 -2.64 1.52
C THR A 114 21.63 -3.16 2.65
N ASN A 115 22.28 -3.65 3.71
CA ASN A 115 21.62 -4.12 4.92
C ASN A 115 21.68 -3.11 6.08
N THR A 116 22.12 -1.88 5.81
CA THR A 116 22.19 -0.83 6.83
C THR A 116 21.09 0.19 6.62
N TRP A 117 20.32 0.44 7.68
CA TRP A 117 19.27 1.45 7.75
C TRP A 117 19.70 2.79 7.14
N ARG A 118 20.86 3.32 7.55
CA ARG A 118 21.39 4.62 7.05
C ARG A 118 21.59 4.66 5.54
N LYS A 119 22.08 3.58 4.93
CA LYS A 119 22.31 3.53 3.49
C LYS A 119 21.01 3.29 2.71
N GLN A 120 20.09 2.49 3.26
CA GLN A 120 18.75 2.31 2.67
C GLN A 120 18.00 3.65 2.64
N LYS A 121 17.99 4.38 3.77
CA LYS A 121 17.42 5.73 3.85
C LYS A 121 17.95 6.66 2.76
N ARG A 122 19.27 6.65 2.48
CA ARG A 122 19.85 7.48 1.41
C ARG A 122 19.33 7.12 0.03
N TYR A 123 19.11 5.84 -0.26
CA TYR A 123 18.48 5.44 -1.53
C TYR A 123 17.02 5.91 -1.61
N PHE A 124 16.25 5.84 -0.52
CA PHE A 124 14.87 6.33 -0.51
C PHE A 124 14.78 7.85 -0.61
N GLU A 125 15.71 8.60 -0.01
CA GLU A 125 15.85 10.04 -0.23
C GLU A 125 16.08 10.35 -1.73
N GLN A 126 16.93 9.59 -2.40
CA GLN A 126 17.16 9.73 -3.84
C GLN A 126 15.91 9.38 -4.66
N ALA A 127 15.17 8.33 -4.26
CA ALA A 127 13.92 7.95 -4.89
C ALA A 127 12.88 9.09 -4.81
N VAL A 128 12.70 9.66 -3.61
CA VAL A 128 11.79 10.78 -3.38
C VAL A 128 12.16 11.96 -4.28
N VAL A 129 13.42 12.42 -4.22
CA VAL A 129 13.92 13.53 -5.05
C VAL A 129 13.75 13.26 -6.55
N ALA A 130 13.97 12.02 -7.00
CA ALA A 130 13.79 11.63 -8.40
C ALA A 130 12.32 11.73 -8.86
N SER A 131 11.36 11.65 -7.94
CA SER A 131 9.92 11.66 -8.22
C SER A 131 9.18 12.95 -7.86
N GLU A 132 9.77 13.91 -7.13
CA GLU A 132 9.07 15.14 -6.68
C GLU A 132 8.43 15.93 -7.84
N ASN A 133 9.14 16.05 -8.97
CA ASN A 133 8.63 16.79 -10.12
C ASN A 133 7.41 16.09 -10.78
N LEU A 134 7.20 14.79 -10.53
CA LEU A 134 6.07 14.05 -11.12
C LEU A 134 4.74 14.46 -10.49
N ILE A 135 4.74 14.85 -9.21
CA ILE A 135 3.52 15.16 -8.46
C ILE A 135 3.24 16.67 -8.39
N TYR A 136 4.27 17.52 -8.49
CA TYR A 136 4.17 18.96 -8.24
C TYR A 136 3.03 19.64 -9.03
N GLU A 137 2.97 19.42 -10.35
CA GLU A 137 1.94 20.04 -11.19
C GLU A 137 0.52 19.61 -10.79
N TYR A 138 0.35 18.34 -10.43
CA TYR A 138 -0.94 17.82 -9.98
C TYR A 138 -1.34 18.33 -8.60
N GLN A 139 -0.39 18.60 -7.71
CA GLN A 139 -0.67 19.23 -6.42
C GLN A 139 -1.12 20.69 -6.61
N GLU A 140 -0.53 21.41 -7.56
CA GLU A 140 -0.95 22.79 -7.87
C GLU A 140 -2.35 22.83 -8.50
N LEU A 141 -2.67 21.88 -9.39
CA LEU A 141 -4.02 21.73 -9.94
C LEU A 141 -5.04 21.30 -8.88
N ALA A 142 -4.66 20.42 -7.97
CA ALA A 142 -5.53 19.97 -6.87
C ALA A 142 -5.93 21.12 -5.94
N LYS A 143 -5.02 22.07 -5.68
CA LYS A 143 -5.34 23.27 -4.90
C LYS A 143 -6.36 24.19 -5.58
N GLN A 144 -6.57 24.03 -6.88
CA GLN A 144 -7.53 24.79 -7.68
C GLN A 144 -8.88 24.05 -7.84
N ASP A 145 -9.05 22.91 -7.16
CA ASP A 145 -10.23 22.03 -7.25
C ASP A 145 -10.44 21.43 -8.66
N GLU A 146 -9.33 21.31 -9.42
CA GLU A 146 -9.32 20.82 -10.81
C GLU A 146 -8.78 19.38 -10.95
N SER A 147 -8.29 18.76 -9.87
CA SER A 147 -7.68 17.42 -9.90
C SER A 147 -8.65 16.30 -9.49
N PRO A 148 -8.37 15.03 -9.83
CA PRO A 148 -9.06 13.90 -9.21
C PRO A 148 -8.89 13.90 -7.68
N ASN A 149 -9.87 13.32 -6.98
CA ASN A 149 -9.87 13.20 -5.51
C ASN A 149 -8.64 12.44 -4.98
N SER A 150 -8.11 11.48 -5.75
CA SER A 150 -6.85 10.78 -5.47
C SER A 150 -5.86 10.95 -6.62
N LEU A 151 -4.67 11.45 -6.32
CA LEU A 151 -3.57 11.55 -7.27
C LEU A 151 -2.93 10.18 -7.55
N TYR A 152 -3.18 9.16 -6.73
CA TYR A 152 -2.68 7.80 -6.99
C TYR A 152 -3.31 7.17 -8.24
N GLY A 153 -4.51 7.63 -8.62
CA GLY A 153 -5.15 7.28 -9.89
C GLY A 153 -4.31 7.69 -11.12
N ILE A 154 -3.42 8.67 -10.97
CA ILE A 154 -2.53 9.16 -12.03
C ILE A 154 -1.26 8.30 -12.06
N VAL A 155 -1.16 7.45 -13.07
CA VAL A 155 -0.08 6.46 -13.19
C VAL A 155 1.30 7.10 -13.16
N GLU A 156 1.47 8.26 -13.78
CA GLU A 156 2.71 9.02 -13.85
C GLU A 156 3.22 9.44 -12.46
N VAL A 157 2.33 9.58 -11.48
CA VAL A 157 2.60 10.04 -10.11
C VAL A 157 2.92 8.90 -9.16
N ARG A 158 2.49 7.65 -9.45
CA ARG A 158 2.68 6.49 -8.56
C ARG A 158 4.12 6.24 -8.08
N PRO A 159 5.19 6.50 -8.87
CA PRO A 159 6.56 6.41 -8.37
C PRO A 159 6.83 7.31 -7.15
N TRP A 160 6.18 8.48 -7.06
CA TRP A 160 6.28 9.36 -5.88
C TRP A 160 5.66 8.70 -4.64
N PHE A 161 4.45 8.14 -4.77
CA PHE A 161 3.78 7.46 -3.66
C PHE A 161 4.60 6.27 -3.15
N ARG A 162 5.14 5.44 -4.05
CA ARG A 162 6.03 4.34 -3.68
C ARG A 162 7.29 4.84 -2.96
N ALA A 163 7.94 5.89 -3.47
CA ALA A 163 9.12 6.45 -2.83
C ALA A 163 8.84 7.03 -1.44
N LYS A 164 7.72 7.75 -1.28
CA LYS A 164 7.30 8.29 0.00
C LYS A 164 6.96 7.19 0.99
N LEU A 165 6.22 6.16 0.58
CA LEU A 165 5.91 5.02 1.45
C LEU A 165 7.20 4.33 1.92
N ALA A 166 8.15 4.13 1.01
CA ALA A 166 9.45 3.57 1.36
C ALA A 166 10.19 4.43 2.39
N MET A 167 10.17 5.74 2.20
CA MET A 167 10.79 6.68 3.14
C MET A 167 10.10 6.68 4.51
N GLY A 168 8.77 6.68 4.56
CA GLY A 168 8.01 6.65 5.81
C GLY A 168 8.28 5.39 6.62
N ARG A 169 8.28 4.22 5.96
CA ARG A 169 8.57 2.94 6.62
C ARG A 169 9.99 2.86 7.15
N ILE A 170 11.01 3.28 6.39
CA ILE A 170 12.38 3.26 6.90
C ILE A 170 12.56 4.21 8.10
N LEU A 171 11.86 5.36 8.10
CA LEU A 171 11.92 6.30 9.22
C LEU A 171 11.27 5.71 10.47
N SER A 172 10.10 5.08 10.30
CA SER A 172 9.40 4.36 11.37
C SER A 172 10.27 3.26 11.97
N ASP A 173 10.87 2.40 11.14
CA ASP A 173 11.82 1.36 11.59
C ASP A 173 13.08 1.93 12.28
N GLY A 174 13.42 3.19 11.98
CA GLY A 174 14.51 3.92 12.62
C GLY A 174 14.12 4.65 13.91
N GLY A 175 12.85 4.58 14.33
CA GLY A 175 12.30 5.30 15.48
C GLY A 175 12.09 6.81 15.25
N LEU A 176 12.18 7.28 14.01
CA LEU A 176 11.90 8.67 13.62
C LEU A 176 10.40 8.82 13.33
N LEU A 177 9.61 8.69 14.39
CA LEU A 177 8.15 8.53 14.32
C LEU A 177 7.43 9.80 13.84
N ASP A 178 7.90 10.98 14.24
CA ASP A 178 7.29 12.25 13.81
C ASP A 178 7.47 12.46 12.30
N GLU A 179 8.66 12.19 11.78
CA GLU A 179 8.93 12.29 10.35
C GLU A 179 8.20 11.21 9.54
N ALA A 180 8.08 9.99 10.07
CA ALA A 180 7.29 8.93 9.45
C ALA A 180 5.80 9.30 9.39
N ARG A 181 5.22 9.78 10.51
CA ARG A 181 3.84 10.26 10.59
C ARG A 181 3.57 11.36 9.56
N ALA A 182 4.45 12.36 9.46
CA ALA A 182 4.31 13.44 8.49
C ALA A 182 4.25 12.92 7.06
N ILE A 183 5.07 11.93 6.70
CA ILE A 183 5.06 11.29 5.38
C ILE A 183 3.76 10.52 5.14
N PHE A 184 3.30 9.73 6.11
CA PHE A 184 2.08 8.94 5.95
C PHE A 184 0.83 9.82 5.81
N LEU A 185 0.73 10.89 6.61
CA LEU A 185 -0.34 11.88 6.48
C LEU A 185 -0.28 12.61 5.13
N GLU A 186 0.91 12.91 4.63
CA GLU A 186 1.05 13.52 3.30
C GLU A 186 0.60 12.57 2.18
N ILE A 187 0.90 11.28 2.28
CA ILE A 187 0.39 10.29 1.33
C ILE A 187 -1.14 10.26 1.38
N LEU A 188 -1.74 10.12 2.56
CA LEU A 188 -3.21 10.07 2.71
C LEU A 188 -3.91 11.36 2.28
N LYS A 189 -3.24 12.51 2.40
CA LYS A 189 -3.75 13.78 1.88
C LYS A 189 -3.94 13.73 0.35
N TRP A 190 -3.00 13.13 -0.37
CA TRP A 190 -3.01 13.07 -1.83
C TRP A 190 -3.64 11.78 -2.38
N ASP A 191 -3.85 10.80 -1.53
CA ASP A 191 -4.56 9.55 -1.81
C ASP A 191 -5.49 9.19 -0.64
N PRO A 192 -6.64 9.89 -0.51
CA PRO A 192 -7.58 9.64 0.58
C PRO A 192 -8.23 8.25 0.52
N GLU A 193 -8.22 7.60 -0.65
CA GLU A 193 -8.68 6.23 -0.87
C GLU A 193 -7.68 5.18 -0.38
N ASP A 194 -6.46 5.60 -0.03
CA ASP A 194 -5.41 4.77 0.56
C ASP A 194 -5.10 3.48 -0.23
N HIS A 195 -4.82 3.63 -1.53
CA HIS A 195 -4.53 2.52 -2.43
C HIS A 195 -3.30 1.71 -2.02
N LEU A 196 -2.40 2.31 -1.23
CA LEU A 196 -1.18 1.67 -0.73
C LEU A 196 -1.32 1.07 0.67
N GLY A 197 -2.46 1.25 1.34
CA GLY A 197 -2.68 0.73 2.69
C GLY A 197 -1.85 1.44 3.77
N VAL A 198 -1.49 2.70 3.55
CA VAL A 198 -0.71 3.56 4.46
C VAL A 198 -1.41 3.75 5.80
N ARG A 199 -2.74 3.63 5.86
CA ARG A 199 -3.47 3.71 7.15
C ARG A 199 -2.95 2.70 8.17
N TYR A 200 -2.51 1.51 7.75
CA TYR A 200 -1.97 0.49 8.65
C TYR A 200 -0.57 0.88 9.16
N ASP A 201 0.28 1.47 8.31
CA ASP A 201 1.56 2.01 8.72
C ASP A 201 1.38 3.17 9.73
N LEU A 202 0.38 4.03 9.50
CA LEU A 202 0.05 5.14 10.40
C LEU A 202 -0.51 4.65 11.75
N ILE A 203 -1.41 3.66 11.77
CA ILE A 203 -1.93 3.05 13.02
C ILE A 203 -0.77 2.64 13.93
N ARG A 204 0.23 1.93 13.39
CA ARG A 204 1.41 1.51 14.16
C ARG A 204 2.14 2.71 14.76
N VAL A 205 2.42 3.74 13.98
CA VAL A 205 3.11 4.95 14.45
C VAL A 205 2.33 5.64 15.57
N LEU A 206 1.00 5.76 15.43
CA LEU A 206 0.16 6.42 16.42
C LEU A 206 0.07 5.63 17.73
N HIS A 207 0.07 4.30 17.68
CA HIS A 207 0.21 3.46 18.88
C HIS A 207 1.56 3.66 19.59
N GLU A 208 2.65 3.70 18.84
CA GLU A 208 3.98 3.95 19.41
C GLU A 208 4.09 5.35 20.05
N GLN A 209 3.24 6.29 19.62
CA GLN A 209 3.13 7.65 20.19
C GLN A 209 2.04 7.81 21.27
N ASP A 210 1.23 6.78 21.55
CA ASP A 210 0.01 6.84 22.41
C ASP A 210 -0.95 7.98 22.00
N ASP A 211 -1.03 8.31 20.71
CA ASP A 211 -1.90 9.37 20.17
C ASP A 211 -3.30 8.83 19.85
N LEU A 212 -4.10 8.69 20.92
CA LEU A 212 -5.46 8.14 20.84
C LEU A 212 -6.42 9.03 20.06
N ASP A 213 -6.17 10.35 20.02
CA ASP A 213 -7.02 11.31 19.34
C ASP A 213 -6.86 11.19 17.82
N GLU A 214 -5.63 11.09 17.34
CA GLU A 214 -5.38 10.86 15.92
C GLU A 214 -5.83 9.45 15.47
N LEU A 215 -5.65 8.41 16.31
CA LEU A 215 -6.23 7.08 16.02
C LEU A 215 -7.75 7.16 15.84
N SER A 216 -8.43 7.90 16.73
CA SER A 216 -9.87 8.12 16.63
C SER A 216 -10.25 8.85 15.34
N ALA A 217 -9.49 9.87 14.93
CA ALA A 217 -9.73 10.60 13.69
C ALA A 217 -9.53 9.71 12.46
N LEU A 218 -8.47 8.89 12.47
CA LEU A 218 -8.17 7.94 11.40
C LEU A 218 -9.30 6.91 11.23
N PHE A 219 -9.85 6.37 12.32
CA PHE A 219 -10.95 5.41 12.25
C PHE A 219 -12.28 6.01 11.77
N VAL A 220 -12.47 7.33 11.95
CA VAL A 220 -13.59 8.07 11.35
C VAL A 220 -13.36 8.26 9.85
N GLN A 221 -12.13 8.61 9.43
CA GLN A 221 -11.80 8.73 8.01
C GLN A 221 -12.07 7.42 7.24
N PHE A 222 -11.78 6.28 7.86
CA PHE A 222 -11.99 4.95 7.27
C PHE A 222 -13.19 4.22 7.90
N GLU A 223 -14.29 4.91 8.18
CA GLU A 223 -15.45 4.30 8.87
C GLU A 223 -16.08 3.11 8.14
N ASP A 224 -16.02 3.11 6.80
CA ASP A 224 -16.55 2.05 5.94
C ASP A 224 -15.68 0.78 5.93
N ASP A 225 -14.42 0.86 6.40
CA ASP A 225 -13.55 -0.30 6.51
C ASP A 225 -13.96 -1.13 7.75
N THR A 226 -14.74 -2.18 7.48
CA THR A 226 -15.26 -3.13 8.48
C THR A 226 -14.41 -4.41 8.56
N GLY A 227 -13.20 -4.38 8.00
CA GLY A 227 -12.27 -5.51 8.03
C GLY A 227 -11.72 -5.80 9.43
N THR A 228 -11.10 -6.97 9.57
CA THR A 228 -10.55 -7.46 10.85
C THR A 228 -9.66 -6.44 11.53
N PHE A 229 -8.72 -5.85 10.79
CA PHE A 229 -7.75 -4.91 11.35
C PHE A 229 -8.46 -3.71 12.00
N LEU A 230 -9.29 -2.99 11.24
CA LEU A 230 -9.91 -1.76 11.73
C LEU A 230 -10.95 -2.02 12.83
N GLU A 231 -11.72 -3.10 12.76
CA GLU A 231 -12.71 -3.40 13.81
C GLU A 231 -12.05 -3.78 15.14
N TYR A 232 -10.95 -4.53 15.12
CA TYR A 232 -10.21 -4.83 16.35
C TYR A 232 -9.45 -3.61 16.89
N GLU A 233 -8.95 -2.73 16.02
CA GLU A 233 -8.35 -1.46 16.45
C GLU A 233 -9.36 -0.51 17.08
N ARG A 234 -10.58 -0.42 16.53
CA ARG A 234 -11.69 0.33 17.14
C ARG A 234 -12.08 -0.25 18.50
N LEU A 235 -12.13 -1.58 18.62
CA LEU A 235 -12.33 -2.26 19.91
C LEU A 235 -11.24 -1.90 20.90
N TRP A 236 -9.97 -2.01 20.52
CA TRP A 236 -8.84 -1.67 21.38
C TRP A 236 -8.97 -0.23 21.90
N LEU A 237 -9.25 0.74 21.01
CA LEU A 237 -9.40 2.14 21.38
C LEU A 237 -10.60 2.37 22.31
N ALA A 238 -11.73 1.68 22.07
CA ALA A 238 -12.91 1.78 22.92
C ALA A 238 -12.65 1.29 24.36
N ILE A 239 -11.94 0.17 24.52
CA ILE A 239 -11.54 -0.35 25.83
C ILE A 239 -10.52 0.59 26.48
N ARG A 240 -9.50 1.04 25.74
CA ARG A 240 -8.46 1.95 26.22
C ARG A 240 -9.05 3.26 26.78
N ARG A 241 -10.10 3.77 26.12
CA ARG A 241 -10.84 4.97 26.55
C ARG A 241 -11.97 4.69 27.55
N GLN A 242 -12.15 3.45 28.00
CA GLN A 242 -13.21 3.04 28.94
C GLN A 242 -14.60 3.47 28.47
N ARG A 243 -14.87 3.31 27.17
CA ARG A 243 -16.16 3.68 26.60
C ARG A 243 -17.27 2.79 27.15
N VAL A 244 -18.45 3.39 27.37
CA VAL A 244 -19.64 2.68 27.86
C VAL A 244 -20.25 1.70 26.85
N ASP A 245 -19.91 1.86 25.57
CA ASP A 245 -20.37 1.05 24.44
C ASP A 245 -19.27 0.09 23.92
N ALA A 246 -18.23 -0.18 24.71
CA ALA A 246 -17.12 -1.05 24.31
C ALA A 246 -17.59 -2.46 23.88
N GLU A 247 -18.65 -3.00 24.50
CA GLU A 247 -19.24 -4.29 24.13
C GLU A 247 -19.82 -4.28 22.71
N GLU A 248 -20.31 -3.14 22.20
CA GLU A 248 -20.80 -3.03 20.82
C GLU A 248 -19.64 -3.17 19.82
N TYR A 249 -18.50 -2.56 20.12
CA TYR A 249 -17.27 -2.72 19.34
C TYR A 249 -16.77 -4.17 19.38
N LEU A 250 -16.91 -4.85 20.52
CA LEU A 250 -16.56 -6.27 20.63
C LEU A 250 -17.43 -7.12 19.69
N GLN A 251 -18.73 -6.83 19.58
CA GLN A 251 -19.60 -7.54 18.63
C GLN A 251 -19.26 -7.25 17.18
N ARG A 252 -18.83 -6.02 16.85
CA ARG A 252 -18.35 -5.70 15.50
C ARG A 252 -17.07 -6.44 15.17
N ALA A 253 -16.07 -6.42 16.06
CA ALA A 253 -14.81 -7.14 15.90
C ALA A 253 -15.02 -8.65 15.75
N LYS A 254 -15.92 -9.26 16.54
CA LYS A 254 -16.29 -10.68 16.39
C LYS A 254 -16.98 -11.01 15.07
N ARG A 255 -17.83 -10.11 14.57
CA ARG A 255 -18.48 -10.26 13.25
C ARG A 255 -17.46 -10.15 12.12
N ALA A 256 -16.48 -9.25 12.24
CA ALA A 256 -15.40 -9.14 11.27
C ALA A 256 -14.53 -10.41 11.29
N ASN A 257 -14.13 -10.88 12.47
CA ASN A 257 -13.36 -12.11 12.61
C ASN A 257 -13.51 -12.75 13.99
N PRO A 258 -14.14 -13.95 14.10
CA PRO A 258 -14.36 -14.62 15.38
C PRO A 258 -13.11 -15.36 15.90
N HIS A 259 -12.01 -15.40 15.15
CA HIS A 259 -10.84 -16.22 15.48
C HIS A 259 -9.80 -15.51 16.35
N PHE A 260 -9.87 -14.19 16.52
CA PHE A 260 -8.85 -13.42 17.25
C PHE A 260 -8.54 -13.98 18.64
N LEU A 261 -9.55 -14.24 19.48
CA LEU A 261 -9.27 -14.74 20.83
C LEU A 261 -8.60 -16.12 20.80
N ALA A 262 -8.97 -16.99 19.86
CA ALA A 262 -8.30 -18.29 19.71
C ALA A 262 -6.82 -18.11 19.34
N ILE A 263 -6.51 -17.17 18.44
CA ILE A 263 -5.13 -16.81 18.07
C ILE A 263 -4.34 -16.27 19.27
N VAL A 264 -4.95 -15.43 20.11
CA VAL A 264 -4.30 -14.87 21.29
C VAL A 264 -4.00 -15.95 22.34
N MET A 265 -4.90 -16.91 22.54
CA MET A 265 -4.81 -17.91 23.62
C MET A 265 -4.06 -19.19 23.25
N GLU A 266 -4.03 -19.55 21.97
CA GLU A 266 -3.47 -20.82 21.49
C GLU A 266 -2.22 -20.57 20.65
N PRO A 267 -1.26 -21.52 20.65
CA PRO A 267 -0.23 -21.53 19.62
C PRO A 267 -0.87 -21.55 18.23
N TYR A 268 -0.43 -20.66 17.35
CA TYR A 268 -0.79 -20.67 15.94
C TYR A 268 0.48 -20.73 15.09
N GLU A 269 0.36 -21.29 13.89
CA GLU A 269 1.46 -21.25 12.93
C GLU A 269 1.59 -19.83 12.39
N ASN A 270 2.84 -19.35 12.30
CA ASN A 270 3.09 -18.10 11.61
C ASN A 270 2.59 -18.23 10.17
N VAL A 271 1.69 -17.33 9.82
CA VAL A 271 1.07 -17.32 8.51
C VAL A 271 2.05 -16.68 7.53
N ASP A 272 2.63 -17.51 6.67
CA ASP A 272 3.32 -17.08 5.45
C ASP A 272 2.42 -17.42 4.27
N THR A 273 1.42 -16.55 4.03
CA THR A 273 0.45 -16.73 2.95
C THR A 273 0.49 -15.55 1.99
N GLU A 274 0.52 -15.86 0.70
CA GLU A 274 0.38 -14.89 -0.38
C GLU A 274 -1.08 -14.41 -0.52
N PHE A 275 -2.03 -15.20 -0.02
CA PHE A 275 -3.46 -14.90 -0.09
C PHE A 275 -4.11 -15.09 1.28
N MET A 276 -4.81 -14.05 1.71
CA MET A 276 -5.58 -14.05 2.94
C MET A 276 -7.06 -14.01 2.58
N THR A 277 -7.84 -14.88 3.21
CA THR A 277 -9.30 -14.85 3.11
C THR A 277 -9.84 -13.95 4.22
N ILE A 278 -10.70 -12.99 3.87
CA ILE A 278 -11.35 -12.11 4.83
C ILE A 278 -12.18 -12.94 5.82
N GLY A 279 -12.05 -12.65 7.11
CA GLY A 279 -12.66 -13.32 8.23
C GLY A 279 -12.00 -14.64 8.63
N SER A 280 -10.89 -15.04 8.01
CA SER A 280 -10.27 -16.34 8.26
C SER A 280 -9.38 -16.35 9.52
N ARG A 281 -9.01 -17.56 9.98
CA ARG A 281 -8.05 -17.72 11.09
C ARG A 281 -6.69 -17.12 10.75
N GLU A 282 -6.29 -17.19 9.49
CA GLU A 282 -5.05 -16.61 8.99
C GLU A 282 -5.04 -15.08 9.05
N GLU A 283 -6.16 -14.42 8.69
CA GLU A 283 -6.29 -12.96 8.85
C GLU A 283 -6.17 -12.55 10.32
N ALA A 284 -6.81 -13.29 11.23
CA ALA A 284 -6.70 -13.02 12.66
C ALA A 284 -5.25 -13.15 13.17
N ALA A 285 -4.50 -14.13 12.68
CA ALA A 285 -3.08 -14.30 12.99
C ALA A 285 -2.22 -13.15 12.44
N LEU A 286 -2.49 -12.69 11.21
CA LEU A 286 -1.81 -11.54 10.62
C LEU A 286 -2.09 -10.26 11.42
N TYR A 287 -3.35 -10.02 11.80
CA TYR A 287 -3.70 -8.88 12.65
C TYR A 287 -3.05 -8.97 14.03
N PHE A 288 -3.08 -10.14 14.68
CA PHE A 288 -2.42 -10.31 15.97
C PHE A 288 -0.91 -10.08 15.89
N ASN A 289 -0.23 -10.58 14.84
CA ASN A 289 1.19 -10.28 14.59
C ASN A 289 1.45 -8.78 14.40
N PHE A 290 0.59 -8.10 13.66
CA PHE A 290 0.67 -6.64 13.45
C PHE A 290 0.51 -5.86 14.76
N SER A 291 -0.39 -6.32 15.64
CA SER A 291 -0.88 -5.55 16.79
C SER A 291 -0.33 -5.99 18.15
N ALA A 292 0.47 -7.06 18.18
CA ALA A 292 0.98 -7.68 19.40
C ALA A 292 1.68 -6.69 20.35
N SER A 293 2.36 -5.67 19.81
CA SER A 293 3.11 -4.71 20.62
C SER A 293 2.21 -3.85 21.50
N TRP A 294 1.06 -3.35 21.02
CA TRP A 294 0.16 -2.52 21.83
C TRP A 294 -0.89 -3.33 22.60
N TRP A 295 -1.34 -4.48 22.09
CA TRP A 295 -2.18 -5.39 22.88
C TRP A 295 -1.43 -6.00 24.07
N GLY A 296 -0.12 -6.24 23.91
CA GLY A 296 0.73 -6.77 24.98
C GLY A 296 1.16 -5.74 26.02
N GLN A 297 1.06 -4.44 25.73
CA GLN A 297 1.45 -3.37 26.68
C GLN A 297 0.47 -3.23 27.84
N ASP A 298 -0.83 -3.46 27.62
CA ASP A 298 -1.86 -3.37 28.65
C ASP A 298 -2.66 -4.68 28.74
N ILE A 299 -2.23 -5.56 29.63
CA ILE A 299 -2.88 -6.86 29.87
C ILE A 299 -4.34 -6.73 30.30
N ASN A 300 -4.76 -5.56 30.83
CA ASN A 300 -6.15 -5.34 31.23
C ASN A 300 -7.07 -5.25 30.01
N ILE A 301 -6.58 -4.78 28.87
CA ILE A 301 -7.37 -4.74 27.62
C ILE A 301 -7.68 -6.16 27.17
N LEU A 302 -6.66 -7.03 27.12
CA LEU A 302 -6.85 -8.44 26.79
C LEU A 302 -7.74 -9.17 27.80
N LYS A 303 -7.55 -8.91 29.10
CA LYS A 303 -8.41 -9.46 30.15
C LYS A 303 -9.87 -9.04 29.95
N TRP A 304 -10.12 -7.78 29.66
CA TRP A 304 -11.47 -7.28 29.39
C TRP A 304 -12.10 -8.05 28.22
N VAL A 305 -11.36 -8.25 27.12
CA VAL A 305 -11.85 -9.03 25.98
C VAL A 305 -12.19 -10.46 26.38
N ILE A 306 -11.32 -11.14 27.15
CA ILE A 306 -11.56 -12.51 27.64
C ILE A 306 -12.83 -12.59 28.49
N ASP A 307 -12.97 -11.69 29.47
CA ASP A 307 -14.10 -11.68 30.40
C ASP A 307 -15.43 -11.44 29.68
N HIS A 308 -15.44 -10.66 28.59
CA HIS A 308 -16.64 -10.32 27.83
C HIS A 308 -16.86 -11.20 26.60
N TRP A 309 -15.93 -12.12 26.28
CA TRP A 309 -16.01 -12.95 25.07
C TRP A 309 -17.16 -13.97 25.09
N SER A 310 -17.44 -14.60 26.24
CA SER A 310 -18.39 -15.72 26.34
C SER A 310 -19.71 -15.37 27.05
N ASN A 311 -19.79 -14.20 27.71
CA ASN A 311 -20.95 -13.77 28.50
C ASN A 311 -22.23 -13.50 27.69
N GLN A 312 -22.27 -13.84 26.39
CA GLN A 312 -23.40 -13.56 25.50
C GLN A 312 -23.94 -14.76 24.72
N SER A 313 -23.41 -15.97 24.91
CA SER A 313 -24.04 -17.20 24.38
C SER A 313 -25.31 -17.60 25.15
N ALA A 314 -25.69 -16.88 26.21
CA ALA A 314 -26.80 -17.21 27.11
C ALA A 314 -28.04 -16.31 26.94
N SER A 315 -28.04 -15.41 25.96
CA SER A 315 -29.13 -14.45 25.72
C SER A 315 -29.60 -14.51 24.28
N SER A 316 -30.16 -15.66 23.88
CA SER A 316 -30.88 -15.84 22.62
C SER A 316 -32.33 -16.21 22.89
#